data_AF-A0A9E5U0A6-F1
#
_entry.id   AF-A0A9E5U0A6-F1
#
_cell.length_a   1.000
_cell.length_b   1.000
_cell.length_c   1.000
_cell.angle_alpha   90.00
_cell.angle_beta   90.00
_cell.angle_gamma   90.00
#
_symmetry.space_group_name_H-M   'P 1'
#
loop_
_entity.id
_entity.type
_entity.pdbx_description
1 polymer ?
#
loop_
_entity_poly.entity_id
_entity_poly.type
_entity_poly.pdbx_seq_one_letter_code
_entity_poly.pdbx_strand_id
1 'polypeptide(L)'
;MREPVQFIPIATTMLALAFAVVVFNRYRERRTGPHLQWWAAGILLYGVGTGMEAAVTVFGWQDAVFRAWYISGALLGGAPLAQGTVYLLLARRTANRLALVLVSIVAVAAVCVLLVPVNEALVEPYRLTGRVMEWRWVRFFSPFINTYAFIFLVGGAVLSAIRYREHADTYHRFVGNVLIAAGALLPGIGGTATRFGYTEVLYVTEFVGLVLIWMGYRWNVRAPLTRMAIGEPVITAGSEVSPEVTG
;
A
#
# COMPACT_ATOMS: atom_id res chain seq x y z
N MET A 1 16.73 -2.02 -25.22
CA MET A 1 15.55 -1.37 -25.84
C MET A 1 14.43 -1.29 -24.81
N ARG A 2 13.44 -0.42 -24.98
CA ARG A 2 12.31 -0.31 -24.05
C ARG A 2 11.30 -1.42 -24.36
N GLU A 3 10.87 -2.14 -23.35
CA GLU A 3 9.85 -3.18 -23.47
C GLU A 3 8.48 -2.60 -23.10
N PRO A 4 7.37 -3.04 -23.73
CA PRO A 4 6.02 -2.56 -23.39
C PRO A 4 5.68 -2.68 -21.90
N VAL A 5 6.19 -3.73 -21.25
CA VAL A 5 5.98 -4.01 -19.82
C VAL A 5 6.55 -2.90 -18.93
N GLN A 6 7.57 -2.17 -19.38
CA GLN A 6 8.18 -1.07 -18.62
C GLN A 6 7.28 0.17 -18.51
N PHE A 7 6.17 0.22 -19.26
CA PHE A 7 5.19 1.31 -19.18
C PHE A 7 4.03 1.02 -18.20
N ILE A 8 3.92 -0.22 -17.69
CA ILE A 8 2.92 -0.59 -16.66
C ILE A 8 3.00 0.30 -15.40
N PRO A 9 4.19 0.73 -14.92
CA PRO A 9 4.28 1.61 -13.77
C PRO A 9 3.54 2.95 -13.95
N ILE A 10 3.37 3.45 -15.18
CA ILE A 10 2.55 4.65 -15.45
C ILE A 10 1.08 4.39 -15.05
N ALA A 11 0.51 3.30 -15.55
CA ALA A 11 -0.85 2.90 -15.21
C ALA A 11 -1.00 2.62 -13.71
N THR A 12 0.01 1.99 -13.10
CA THR A 12 0.04 1.71 -11.66
C THR A 12 0.06 2.99 -10.83
N THR A 13 0.85 3.98 -11.24
CA THR A 13 0.92 5.30 -10.60
C THR A 13 -0.43 5.99 -10.64
N MET A 14 -1.07 6.04 -11.83
CA MET A 14 -2.39 6.65 -11.98
C MET A 14 -3.45 5.96 -11.12
N LEU A 15 -3.44 4.63 -11.10
CA LEU A 15 -4.33 3.82 -10.28
C LEU A 15 -4.10 4.08 -8.78
N ALA A 16 -2.83 4.15 -8.34
CA ALA A 16 -2.46 4.42 -6.96
C ALA A 16 -2.91 5.81 -6.52
N LEU A 17 -2.71 6.84 -7.35
CA LEU A 17 -3.17 8.20 -7.04
C LEU A 17 -4.69 8.27 -6.90
N ALA A 18 -5.43 7.66 -7.83
CA ALA A 18 -6.90 7.60 -7.74
C ALA A 18 -7.35 6.86 -6.47
N PHE A 19 -6.72 5.73 -6.16
CA PHE A 19 -7.06 4.95 -4.97
C PHE A 19 -6.69 5.68 -3.67
N ALA A 20 -5.55 6.37 -3.62
CA ALA A 20 -5.13 7.18 -2.49
C ALA A 20 -6.15 8.29 -2.20
N VAL A 21 -6.66 8.97 -3.23
CA VAL A 21 -7.73 9.99 -3.08
C VAL A 21 -9.00 9.38 -2.48
N VAL A 22 -9.41 8.19 -2.93
CA VAL A 22 -10.59 7.49 -2.39
C VAL A 22 -10.42 7.19 -0.90
N VAL A 23 -9.28 6.65 -0.48
CA VAL A 23 -9.02 6.33 0.93
C VAL A 23 -8.85 7.60 1.77
N PHE A 24 -8.20 8.63 1.22
CA PHE A 24 -8.02 9.92 1.90
C PHE A 24 -9.34 10.65 2.13
N ASN A 25 -10.24 10.67 1.14
CA ASN A 25 -11.59 11.23 1.31
C ASN A 25 -12.36 10.47 2.39
N ARG A 26 -12.24 9.14 2.42
CA ARG A 26 -12.85 8.32 3.47
C ARG A 26 -12.29 8.65 4.86
N TYR A 27 -10.99 8.89 4.95
CA TYR A 27 -10.35 9.36 6.20
C TYR A 27 -10.95 10.70 6.65
N ARG A 28 -11.09 11.67 5.73
CA ARG A 28 -11.66 12.99 6.02
C ARG A 28 -13.12 12.93 6.50
N GLU A 29 -13.91 12.03 5.93
CA GLU A 29 -15.31 11.81 6.32
C GLU A 29 -15.43 11.21 7.72
N ARG A 30 -14.65 10.16 8.02
CA ARG A 30 -14.80 9.43 9.29
C ARG A 30 -14.14 10.15 10.47
N ARG A 31 -13.08 10.93 10.24
CA ARG A 31 -12.23 11.66 11.23
C ARG A 31 -11.63 10.83 12.39
N THR A 32 -12.11 9.61 12.60
CA THR A 32 -11.69 8.64 13.61
C THR A 32 -11.24 7.37 12.88
N GLY A 33 -9.92 7.19 12.77
CA GLY A 33 -9.38 6.11 11.95
C GLY A 33 -7.93 6.36 11.53
N PRO A 34 -6.98 6.34 12.48
CA PRO A 34 -5.56 6.55 12.17
C PRO A 34 -5.05 5.57 11.10
N HIS A 35 -5.61 4.36 11.05
CA HIS A 35 -5.30 3.38 10.01
C HIS A 35 -5.58 3.89 8.59
N LEU A 36 -6.65 4.67 8.36
CA LEU A 36 -6.97 5.22 7.03
C LEU A 36 -5.95 6.26 6.59
N GLN A 37 -5.37 7.03 7.53
CA GLN A 37 -4.28 7.97 7.22
C GLN A 37 -3.05 7.22 6.74
N TRP A 38 -2.65 6.19 7.49
CA TRP A 38 -1.50 5.35 7.16
C TRP A 38 -1.70 4.61 5.83
N TRP A 39 -2.92 4.14 5.55
CA TRP A 39 -3.26 3.52 4.28
C TRP A 39 -3.22 4.50 3.11
N ALA A 40 -3.83 5.69 3.25
CA ALA A 40 -3.76 6.72 2.21
C ALA A 40 -2.31 7.13 1.92
N ALA A 41 -1.50 7.34 2.97
CA ALA A 41 -0.08 7.65 2.82
C ALA A 41 0.70 6.51 2.15
N GLY A 42 0.42 5.25 2.52
CA GLY A 42 1.06 4.08 1.92
C GLY A 42 0.72 3.92 0.44
N ILE A 43 -0.55 4.05 0.06
CA ILE A 43 -0.96 3.99 -1.36
C ILE A 43 -0.32 5.14 -2.15
N LEU A 44 -0.25 6.33 -1.57
CA LEU A 44 0.42 7.47 -2.20
C LEU A 44 1.92 7.19 -2.42
N LEU A 45 2.63 6.70 -1.40
CA LEU A 45 4.05 6.36 -1.49
C LEU A 45 4.32 5.23 -2.49
N TYR A 46 3.42 4.26 -2.56
CA TYR A 46 3.42 3.22 -3.60
C TYR A 46 3.29 3.83 -5.01
N GLY A 47 2.38 4.80 -5.17
CA GLY A 47 2.25 5.58 -6.40
C GLY A 47 3.49 6.40 -6.74
N VAL A 48 4.16 6.99 -5.74
CA VAL A 48 5.45 7.67 -5.95
C VAL A 48 6.53 6.70 -6.41
N GLY A 49 6.64 5.52 -5.78
CA GLY A 49 7.62 4.49 -6.16
C GLY A 49 7.45 4.04 -7.61
N THR A 50 6.23 3.63 -7.99
CA THR A 50 5.90 3.26 -9.37
C THR A 50 6.01 4.44 -10.34
N GLY A 51 5.80 5.67 -9.87
CA GLY A 51 6.04 6.90 -10.63
C GLY A 51 7.52 7.12 -10.95
N MET A 52 8.42 6.76 -10.04
CA MET A 52 9.86 6.80 -10.30
C MET A 52 10.30 5.73 -11.30
N GLU A 53 9.69 4.54 -11.28
CA GLU A 53 9.91 3.51 -12.30
C GLU A 53 9.44 3.99 -13.69
N ALA A 54 8.25 4.59 -13.75
CA ALA A 54 7.73 5.21 -14.95
C ALA A 54 8.67 6.32 -15.47
N ALA A 55 9.21 7.16 -14.58
CA ALA A 55 10.16 8.20 -14.93
C ALA A 55 11.44 7.61 -15.56
N VAL A 56 11.97 6.52 -15.00
CA VAL A 56 13.13 5.83 -15.60
C VAL A 56 12.81 5.25 -16.97
N THR A 57 11.62 4.68 -17.18
CA THR A 57 11.22 4.19 -18.51
C THR A 57 11.21 5.31 -19.55
N VAL A 58 10.72 6.50 -19.18
CA VAL A 58 10.53 7.62 -20.12
C VAL A 58 11.80 8.44 -20.32
N PHE A 59 12.49 8.79 -19.23
CA PHE A 59 13.61 9.73 -19.21
C PHE A 59 14.98 9.06 -19.06
N GLY A 60 15.00 7.74 -18.83
CA GLY A 60 16.22 6.99 -18.54
C GLY A 60 16.62 7.07 -17.06
N TRP A 61 17.62 6.27 -16.71
CA TRP A 61 18.14 6.20 -15.35
C TRP A 61 18.78 7.53 -14.90
N GLN A 62 18.45 7.96 -13.69
CA GLN A 62 19.03 9.12 -13.04
C GLN A 62 19.22 8.82 -11.54
N ASP A 63 20.32 9.29 -10.96
CA ASP A 63 20.67 9.02 -9.56
C ASP A 63 19.56 9.49 -8.58
N ALA A 64 19.04 10.70 -8.76
CA ALA A 64 17.98 11.24 -7.92
C ALA A 64 16.69 10.40 -7.99
N VAL A 65 16.32 9.93 -9.19
CA VAL A 65 15.13 9.09 -9.41
C VAL A 65 15.33 7.72 -8.77
N PHE A 66 16.52 7.14 -8.87
CA PHE A 66 16.87 5.89 -8.19
C PHE A 66 16.73 6.00 -6.67
N ARG A 67 17.27 7.06 -6.07
CA ARG A 67 17.19 7.28 -4.62
C ARG A 67 15.74 7.49 -4.17
N ALA A 68 14.98 8.31 -4.91
CA ALA A 68 13.56 8.53 -4.64
C ALA A 68 12.76 7.23 -4.74
N TRP A 69 13.00 6.40 -5.76
CA TRP A 69 12.38 5.10 -5.92
C TRP A 69 12.72 4.16 -4.77
N TYR A 70 13.99 4.07 -4.40
CA TYR A 70 14.41 3.14 -3.37
C TYR A 70 13.76 3.48 -2.02
N ILE A 71 13.67 4.78 -1.70
CA ILE A 71 13.02 5.24 -0.47
C ILE A 71 11.50 5.04 -0.53
N SER A 72 10.84 5.49 -1.60
CA SER A 72 9.37 5.47 -1.70
C SER A 72 8.79 4.08 -1.99
N GLY A 73 9.39 3.34 -2.92
CA GLY A 73 8.98 1.99 -3.32
C GLY A 73 9.62 0.91 -2.46
N ALA A 74 10.95 0.80 -2.46
CA ALA A 74 11.62 -0.36 -1.87
C ALA A 74 11.62 -0.38 -0.32
N LEU A 75 11.59 0.78 0.33
CA LEU A 75 11.46 0.90 1.79
C LEU A 75 10.02 1.19 2.23
N LEU A 76 9.36 2.16 1.60
CA LEU A 76 8.05 2.66 2.03
C LEU A 76 6.85 2.07 1.29
N GLY A 77 7.03 1.22 0.27
CA GLY A 77 5.91 0.75 -0.56
C GLY A 77 4.84 -0.01 0.24
N GLY A 78 5.26 -0.93 1.12
CA GLY A 78 4.34 -1.70 1.96
C GLY A 78 4.26 -1.24 3.43
N ALA A 79 5.27 -0.51 3.91
CA ALA A 79 5.45 -0.28 5.34
C ALA A 79 4.33 0.58 5.99
N PRO A 80 3.89 1.71 5.39
CA PRO A 80 2.77 2.49 5.92
C PRO A 80 1.43 1.74 5.83
N LEU A 81 1.22 0.91 4.80
CA LEU A 81 0.02 0.08 4.68
C LEU A 81 -0.08 -0.91 5.84
N ALA A 82 1.01 -1.60 6.12
CA ALA A 82 1.15 -2.49 7.26
C ALA A 82 0.98 -1.77 8.59
N GLN A 83 1.55 -0.56 8.72
CA GLN A 83 1.36 0.26 9.92
C GLN A 83 -0.12 0.62 10.15
N GLY A 84 -0.87 0.89 9.08
CA GLY A 84 -2.32 1.09 9.18
C GLY A 84 -3.04 -0.15 9.73
N THR A 85 -2.64 -1.35 9.29
CA THR A 85 -3.19 -2.61 9.81
C THR A 85 -2.81 -2.84 11.27
N VAL A 86 -1.61 -2.47 11.68
CA VAL A 86 -1.20 -2.47 13.10
C VAL A 86 -2.12 -1.59 13.95
N TYR A 87 -2.49 -0.42 13.46
CA TYR A 87 -3.46 0.46 14.13
C TYR A 87 -4.89 -0.09 14.16
N LEU A 88 -5.22 -1.08 13.33
CA LEU A 88 -6.50 -1.79 13.38
C LEU A 88 -6.49 -2.96 14.35
N LEU A 89 -5.40 -3.72 14.39
CA LEU A 89 -5.37 -5.01 15.10
C LEU A 89 -4.80 -4.89 16.52
N LEU A 90 -3.90 -3.94 16.77
CA LEU A 90 -3.20 -3.81 18.04
C LEU A 90 -3.66 -2.57 18.82
N ALA A 91 -3.41 -2.60 20.14
CA ALA A 91 -3.68 -1.47 21.01
C ALA A 91 -2.90 -0.21 20.57
N ARG A 92 -3.53 0.97 20.72
CA ARG A 92 -3.00 2.26 20.28
C ARG A 92 -1.57 2.55 20.77
N ARG A 93 -1.25 2.16 22.01
CA ARG A 93 0.10 2.32 22.60
C ARG A 93 1.15 1.51 21.84
N THR A 94 0.86 0.24 21.57
CA THR A 94 1.75 -0.65 20.81
C THR A 94 1.91 -0.15 19.38
N ALA A 95 0.80 0.23 18.73
CA ALA A 95 0.84 0.75 17.38
C ALA A 95 1.67 2.04 17.26
N ASN A 96 1.57 2.97 18.22
CA ASN A 96 2.41 4.18 18.26
C ASN A 96 3.90 3.85 18.45
N ARG A 97 4.24 2.90 19.32
CA ARG A 97 5.64 2.47 19.52
C ARG A 97 6.21 1.85 18.25
N LEU A 98 5.45 0.97 17.61
CA LEU A 98 5.86 0.36 16.33
C LEU A 98 6.00 1.40 15.23
N ALA A 99 5.09 2.39 15.16
CA ALA A 99 5.20 3.49 14.21
C ALA A 99 6.50 4.29 14.41
N LEU A 100 6.83 4.63 15.67
CA LEU A 100 8.06 5.35 15.99
C LEU A 100 9.28 4.55 15.56
N VAL A 101 9.36 3.28 15.93
CA VAL A 101 10.48 2.40 15.55
C VAL A 101 10.60 2.28 14.03
N LEU A 102 9.49 2.04 13.33
CA LEU A 102 9.46 1.93 11.88
C LEU A 102 9.95 3.21 11.21
N VAL A 103 9.42 4.36 11.61
CA VAL A 103 9.81 5.67 11.06
C VAL A 103 11.28 5.97 11.33
N SER A 104 11.78 5.68 12.53
CA SER A 104 13.20 5.85 12.85
C SER A 104 14.10 4.98 11.98
N ILE A 105 13.74 3.71 11.78
CA ILE A 105 14.51 2.79 10.92
C ILE A 105 14.48 3.28 9.47
N VAL A 106 13.31 3.67 8.95
CA VAL A 106 13.18 4.20 7.58
C VAL A 106 13.97 5.50 7.42
N ALA A 107 13.96 6.40 8.41
CA ALA A 107 14.72 7.64 8.35
C ALA A 107 16.23 7.39 8.26
N VAL A 108 16.76 6.48 9.10
CA VAL A 108 18.17 6.07 9.02
C VAL A 108 18.48 5.42 7.67
N ALA A 109 17.63 4.50 7.22
CA ALA A 109 17.81 3.84 5.92
C ALA A 109 17.79 4.83 4.76
N ALA A 110 16.89 5.81 4.78
CA ALA A 110 16.81 6.86 3.78
C ALA A 110 18.07 7.72 3.74
N VAL A 111 18.62 8.11 4.90
CA VAL A 111 19.91 8.82 4.96
C VAL A 111 21.03 7.98 4.37
N CYS A 112 21.10 6.69 4.70
CA CYS A 112 22.09 5.79 4.09
C CYS A 112 21.93 5.68 2.56
N VAL A 113 20.68 5.60 2.07
CA VAL A 113 20.37 5.57 0.64
C VAL A 113 20.71 6.89 -0.06
N LEU A 114 20.66 8.03 0.63
CA LEU A 114 21.07 9.32 0.08
C LEU A 114 22.58 9.50 0.04
N LEU A 115 23.31 8.86 0.96
CA LEU A 115 24.77 9.00 1.07
C LEU A 115 25.55 7.91 0.33
N VAL A 116 24.93 6.76 0.06
CA VAL A 116 25.63 5.63 -0.58
C VAL A 116 26.12 6.01 -1.98
N PRO A 117 27.39 5.74 -2.32
CA PRO A 117 27.90 5.89 -3.67
C PRO A 117 27.23 4.92 -4.65
N VAL A 118 27.06 5.36 -5.89
CA VAL A 118 26.51 4.56 -6.98
C VAL A 118 27.63 4.05 -7.87
N ASN A 119 27.61 2.75 -8.13
CA ASN A 119 28.45 2.11 -9.13
C ASN A 119 27.78 2.20 -10.51
N GLU A 120 28.24 3.17 -11.30
CA GLU A 120 27.74 3.44 -12.66
C GLU A 120 27.91 2.26 -13.62
N ALA A 121 28.87 1.36 -13.39
CA ALA A 121 29.08 0.19 -14.25
C ALA A 121 27.93 -0.84 -14.14
N LEU A 122 27.08 -0.73 -13.12
CA LEU A 122 25.92 -1.61 -12.91
C LEU A 122 24.59 -0.94 -13.29
N VAL A 123 24.62 0.30 -13.78
CA VAL A 123 23.42 1.04 -14.16
C VAL A 123 22.84 0.49 -15.46
N GLU A 124 21.57 0.08 -15.41
CA GLU A 124 20.80 -0.27 -16.58
C GLU A 124 19.94 0.94 -17.02
N PRO A 125 19.91 1.30 -18.32
CA PRO A 125 19.28 2.55 -18.76
C PRO A 125 17.80 2.72 -18.41
N TYR A 126 17.04 1.61 -18.31
CA TYR A 126 15.59 1.62 -18.14
C TYR A 126 15.11 0.70 -17.00
N ARG A 127 16.00 0.34 -16.07
CA ARG A 127 15.66 -0.52 -14.93
C ARG A 127 16.25 0.01 -13.65
N LEU A 128 15.51 -0.15 -12.57
CA LEU A 128 15.95 0.21 -11.23
C LEU A 128 16.36 -1.05 -10.48
N THR A 129 17.54 -1.01 -9.86
CA THR A 129 18.05 -2.13 -9.06
C THR A 129 18.88 -1.63 -7.91
N GLY A 130 18.68 -2.22 -6.73
CA GLY A 130 19.53 -1.94 -5.57
C GLY A 130 20.97 -2.44 -5.73
N ARG A 131 21.32 -3.13 -6.82
CA ARG A 131 22.68 -3.61 -7.10
C ARG A 131 23.68 -2.48 -7.38
N VAL A 132 23.19 -1.31 -7.80
CA VAL A 132 24.04 -0.16 -8.09
C VAL A 132 24.65 0.47 -6.83
N MET A 133 24.10 0.21 -5.64
CA MET A 133 24.66 0.71 -4.39
C MET A 133 25.95 0.00 -4.01
N GLU A 134 27.02 0.76 -3.80
CA GLU A 134 28.31 0.19 -3.37
C GLU A 134 28.25 -0.40 -1.97
N TRP A 135 27.55 0.27 -1.04
CA TRP A 135 27.35 -0.25 0.31
C TRP A 135 26.29 -1.35 0.30
N ARG A 136 26.75 -2.57 0.04
CA ARG A 136 25.88 -3.76 -0.11
C ARG A 136 24.97 -4.00 1.09
N TRP A 137 25.38 -3.54 2.29
CA TRP A 137 24.64 -3.69 3.54
C TRP A 137 23.39 -2.80 3.62
N VAL A 138 23.37 -1.64 2.95
CA VAL A 138 22.19 -0.74 2.89
C VAL A 138 20.98 -1.46 2.30
N ARG A 139 21.24 -2.42 1.42
CA ARG A 139 20.19 -3.23 0.78
C ARG A 139 19.44 -4.13 1.75
N PHE A 140 19.95 -4.37 2.97
CA PHE A 140 19.26 -5.21 3.97
C PHE A 140 18.11 -4.49 4.67
N PHE A 141 18.05 -3.15 4.64
CA PHE A 141 16.92 -2.41 5.21
C PHE A 141 15.60 -2.77 4.53
N SER A 142 15.60 -2.85 3.20
CA SER A 142 14.39 -3.17 2.43
C SER A 142 13.79 -4.54 2.80
N PRO A 143 14.49 -5.69 2.75
CA PRO A 143 13.92 -6.97 3.19
C PRO A 143 13.46 -6.94 4.64
N PHE A 144 14.19 -6.28 5.56
CA PHE A 144 13.76 -6.19 6.96
C PHE A 144 12.41 -5.46 7.11
N ILE A 145 12.28 -4.28 6.48
CA ILE A 145 11.05 -3.49 6.49
C ILE A 145 9.92 -4.22 5.74
N ASN A 146 10.25 -4.89 4.63
CA ASN A 146 9.27 -5.63 3.84
C ASN A 146 8.79 -6.90 4.54
N THR A 147 9.61 -7.53 5.40
CA THR A 147 9.14 -8.61 6.29
C THR A 147 8.12 -8.09 7.30
N TYR A 148 8.37 -6.92 7.91
CA TYR A 148 7.36 -6.27 8.74
C TYR A 148 6.08 -5.99 7.95
N ALA A 149 6.21 -5.46 6.73
CA ALA A 149 5.08 -5.18 5.86
C ALA A 149 4.28 -6.45 5.53
N PHE A 150 4.96 -7.53 5.17
CA PHE A 150 4.35 -8.83 4.86
C PHE A 150 3.55 -9.38 6.05
N ILE A 151 4.15 -9.42 7.24
CA ILE A 151 3.51 -9.96 8.45
C ILE A 151 2.20 -9.23 8.74
N PHE A 152 2.20 -7.90 8.72
CA PHE A 152 1.03 -7.14 9.13
C PHE A 152 0.02 -6.89 8.01
N LEU A 153 0.46 -6.70 6.76
CA LEU A 153 -0.44 -6.49 5.64
C LEU A 153 -1.07 -7.81 5.17
N VAL A 154 -0.24 -8.80 4.80
CA VAL A 154 -0.72 -10.10 4.34
C VAL A 154 -1.27 -10.89 5.53
N GLY A 155 -0.49 -11.06 6.60
CA GLY A 155 -0.94 -11.81 7.78
C GLY A 155 -2.15 -11.18 8.47
N GLY A 156 -2.21 -9.85 8.56
CA GLY A 156 -3.38 -9.15 9.10
C GLY A 156 -4.64 -9.32 8.25
N ALA A 157 -4.51 -9.30 6.92
CA ALA A 157 -5.61 -9.59 6.00
C ALA A 157 -6.06 -11.05 6.09
N VAL A 158 -5.13 -12.02 6.12
CA VAL A 158 -5.46 -13.45 6.29
C VAL A 158 -6.18 -13.70 7.61
N LEU A 159 -5.67 -13.16 8.72
CA LEU A 159 -6.32 -13.27 10.03
C LEU A 159 -7.73 -12.68 10.01
N SER A 160 -7.90 -11.52 9.36
CA SER A 160 -9.22 -10.88 9.22
C SER A 160 -10.16 -11.72 8.35
N ALA A 161 -9.68 -12.32 7.26
CA ALA A 161 -10.47 -13.20 6.42
C ALA A 161 -10.98 -14.41 7.22
N ILE A 162 -10.08 -15.10 7.93
CA ILE A 162 -10.46 -16.26 8.77
C ILE A 162 -11.54 -15.87 9.80
N ARG A 163 -11.45 -14.68 10.41
CA ARG A 163 -12.44 -14.19 11.37
C ARG A 163 -13.84 -13.96 10.77
N TYR A 164 -13.92 -13.50 9.52
CA TYR A 164 -15.19 -13.14 8.88
C TYR A 164 -15.77 -14.25 7.98
N ARG A 165 -15.16 -15.44 7.95
CA ARG A 165 -15.58 -16.52 7.03
C ARG A 165 -16.92 -17.18 7.40
N GLU A 166 -17.29 -17.16 8.67
CA GLU A 166 -18.41 -17.97 9.21
C GLU A 166 -19.76 -17.25 9.24
N HIS A 167 -19.78 -15.92 9.07
CA HIS A 167 -20.99 -15.11 9.22
C HIS A 167 -21.41 -14.47 7.89
N ALA A 168 -22.64 -14.75 7.44
CA ALA A 168 -23.16 -14.32 6.14
C ALA A 168 -23.23 -12.79 6.00
N ASP A 169 -23.49 -12.07 7.09
CA ASP A 169 -23.55 -10.61 7.13
C ASP A 169 -22.17 -9.97 6.92
N THR A 170 -21.09 -10.63 7.35
CA THR A 170 -19.69 -10.16 7.22
C THR A 170 -18.92 -10.82 6.08
N TYR A 171 -19.56 -11.68 5.28
CA TYR A 171 -18.89 -12.41 4.19
C TYR A 171 -18.24 -11.49 3.14
N HIS A 172 -18.80 -10.30 2.92
CA HIS A 172 -18.18 -9.26 2.08
C HIS A 172 -16.78 -8.87 2.56
N ARG A 173 -16.52 -8.95 3.88
CA ARG A 173 -15.21 -8.71 4.48
C ARG A 173 -14.27 -9.89 4.33
N PHE A 174 -14.79 -11.12 4.34
CA PHE A 174 -13.98 -12.30 4.01
C PHE A 174 -13.40 -12.16 2.60
N VAL A 175 -14.25 -11.95 1.59
CA VAL A 175 -13.83 -11.76 0.20
C VAL A 175 -12.87 -10.57 0.08
N GLY A 176 -13.21 -9.45 0.72
CA GLY A 176 -12.37 -8.25 0.70
C GLY A 176 -10.95 -8.49 1.23
N ASN A 177 -10.83 -9.20 2.36
CA ASN A 177 -9.54 -9.50 2.96
C ASN A 177 -8.75 -10.57 2.18
N VAL A 178 -9.39 -11.55 1.56
CA VAL A 178 -8.71 -12.51 0.66
C VAL A 178 -8.08 -11.78 -0.53
N LEU A 179 -8.82 -10.85 -1.16
CA LEU A 179 -8.31 -10.04 -2.26
C LEU A 179 -7.14 -9.14 -1.82
N ILE A 180 -7.22 -8.52 -0.64
CA ILE A 180 -6.12 -7.72 -0.10
C ILE A 180 -4.89 -8.59 0.18
N ALA A 181 -5.06 -9.78 0.78
CA ALA A 181 -3.96 -10.69 1.08
C ALA A 181 -3.26 -11.16 -0.21
N ALA A 182 -4.04 -11.59 -1.21
CA ALA A 182 -3.52 -11.98 -2.51
C ALA A 182 -2.81 -10.80 -3.20
N GLY A 183 -3.43 -9.63 -3.22
CA GLY A 183 -2.87 -8.44 -3.85
C GLY A 183 -1.58 -7.95 -3.18
N ALA A 184 -1.51 -7.99 -1.84
CA ALA A 184 -0.33 -7.59 -1.07
C ALA A 184 0.83 -8.59 -1.18
N LEU A 185 0.56 -9.87 -1.48
CA LEU A 185 1.59 -10.88 -1.71
C LEU A 185 2.33 -10.65 -3.03
N LEU A 186 1.62 -10.19 -4.07
CA LEU A 186 2.14 -10.10 -5.43
C LEU A 186 3.40 -9.21 -5.54
N PRO A 187 3.43 -7.95 -5.05
CA PRO A 187 4.64 -7.14 -5.08
C PRO A 187 5.83 -7.78 -4.35
N GLY A 188 5.59 -8.57 -3.31
CA GLY A 188 6.63 -9.32 -2.61
C GLY A 188 7.27 -10.41 -3.49
N ILE A 189 6.46 -11.09 -4.31
CA ILE A 189 6.92 -12.05 -5.31
C ILE A 189 7.72 -11.33 -6.40
N GLY A 190 7.18 -10.23 -6.95
CA GLY A 190 7.88 -9.42 -7.95
C GLY A 190 9.20 -8.85 -7.44
N GLY A 191 9.22 -8.32 -6.22
CA GLY A 191 10.41 -7.78 -5.57
C GLY A 191 11.48 -8.84 -5.28
N THR A 192 11.07 -10.10 -5.12
CA THR A 192 12.00 -11.23 -5.05
C THR A 192 12.53 -11.59 -6.44
N ALA A 193 11.67 -11.57 -7.46
CA ALA A 193 12.05 -11.84 -8.85
C ALA A 193 13.09 -10.83 -9.40
N THR A 194 13.03 -9.55 -8.97
CA THR A 194 14.04 -8.55 -9.36
C THR A 194 15.46 -8.92 -8.90
N ARG A 195 15.60 -9.64 -7.79
CA ARG A 195 16.90 -10.13 -7.29
C ARG A 195 17.50 -11.20 -8.19
N PHE A 196 16.65 -11.92 -8.92
CA PHE A 196 17.03 -12.91 -9.93
C PHE A 196 17.13 -12.30 -11.35
N GLY A 197 16.96 -10.99 -11.49
CA GLY A 197 17.09 -10.26 -12.77
C GLY A 197 15.79 -10.06 -13.54
N TYR A 198 14.65 -10.50 -13.00
CA TYR A 198 13.33 -10.39 -13.66
C TYR A 198 12.56 -9.17 -13.12
N THR A 199 12.96 -7.97 -13.54
CA THR A 199 12.38 -6.71 -13.02
C THR A 199 10.96 -6.48 -13.54
N GLU A 200 10.67 -6.96 -14.74
CA GLU A 200 9.37 -6.85 -15.41
C GLU A 200 8.25 -7.55 -14.63
N VAL A 201 8.59 -8.61 -13.89
CA VAL A 201 7.64 -9.33 -13.03
C VAL A 201 7.15 -8.40 -11.92
N LEU A 202 8.01 -7.53 -11.38
CA LEU A 202 7.63 -6.54 -10.38
C LEU A 202 6.51 -5.65 -10.91
N TYR A 203 6.70 -5.01 -12.07
CA TYR A 203 5.72 -4.07 -12.62
C TYR A 203 4.34 -4.71 -12.82
N VAL A 204 4.28 -5.95 -13.31
CA VAL A 204 3.03 -6.68 -13.49
C VAL A 204 2.39 -7.01 -12.14
N THR A 205 3.18 -7.55 -11.21
CA THR A 205 2.68 -7.93 -9.88
C THR A 205 2.24 -6.74 -9.05
N GLU A 206 2.87 -5.58 -9.24
CA GLU A 206 2.49 -4.34 -8.58
C GLU A 206 1.16 -3.80 -9.09
N PHE A 207 0.96 -3.81 -10.40
CA PHE A 207 -0.30 -3.38 -11.00
C PHE A 207 -1.45 -4.30 -10.58
N VAL A 208 -1.30 -5.60 -10.79
CA VAL A 208 -2.33 -6.59 -10.43
C VAL A 208 -2.57 -6.59 -8.93
N GLY A 209 -1.51 -6.50 -8.13
CA GLY A 209 -1.59 -6.42 -6.68
C GLY A 209 -2.43 -5.23 -6.22
N LEU A 210 -2.18 -4.04 -6.79
CA LEU A 210 -2.93 -2.84 -6.46
C LEU A 210 -4.40 -2.92 -6.88
N VAL A 211 -4.71 -3.50 -8.05
CA VAL A 211 -6.09 -3.76 -8.49
C VAL A 211 -6.83 -4.64 -7.48
N LEU A 212 -6.20 -5.74 -7.05
CA LEU A 212 -6.79 -6.66 -6.07
C LEU A 212 -6.98 -5.98 -4.70
N ILE A 213 -6.01 -5.19 -4.23
CA ILE A 213 -6.14 -4.44 -2.98
C ILE A 213 -7.30 -3.44 -3.07
N TRP A 214 -7.43 -2.70 -4.17
CA TRP A 214 -8.53 -1.74 -4.33
C TRP A 214 -9.89 -2.46 -4.41
N MET A 215 -10.00 -3.54 -5.17
CA MET A 215 -11.21 -4.36 -5.20
C MET A 215 -11.56 -4.88 -3.80
N GLY A 216 -10.58 -5.38 -3.05
CA GLY A 216 -10.77 -5.88 -1.70
C GLY A 216 -11.20 -4.78 -0.72
N TYR A 217 -10.62 -3.59 -0.83
CA TYR A 217 -11.07 -2.40 -0.09
C TYR A 217 -12.54 -2.08 -0.40
N ARG A 218 -12.92 -2.06 -1.68
CA ARG A 218 -14.31 -1.80 -2.10
C ARG A 218 -15.28 -2.82 -1.51
N TRP A 219 -14.90 -4.09 -1.46
CA TRP A 219 -15.68 -5.14 -0.79
C TRP A 219 -15.83 -4.90 0.71
N ASN A 220 -14.75 -4.55 1.41
CA ASN A 220 -14.75 -4.28 2.85
C ASN A 220 -15.61 -3.08 3.26
N VAL A 221 -15.82 -2.10 2.37
CA VAL A 221 -16.62 -0.90 2.66
C VAL A 221 -18.06 -0.98 2.17
N ARG A 222 -18.48 -2.09 1.53
CA ARG A 222 -19.89 -2.32 1.15
C ARG A 222 -20.78 -2.44 2.38
N ALA A 223 -22.05 -2.04 2.22
CA ALA A 223 -23.07 -2.31 3.23
C ALA A 223 -23.34 -3.82 3.33
N PRO A 224 -23.68 -4.36 4.53
CA PRO A 224 -24.01 -5.78 4.69
C PRO A 224 -25.18 -6.17 3.76
N LEU A 225 -25.11 -7.36 3.15
CA LEU A 225 -26.13 -7.88 2.25
C LEU A 225 -27.53 -7.91 2.91
N THR A 226 -27.58 -8.14 4.22
CA THR A 226 -28.82 -8.14 5.02
C THR A 226 -29.58 -6.82 4.94
N ARG A 227 -28.89 -5.66 4.84
CA ARG A 227 -29.56 -4.36 4.69
C ARG A 227 -30.16 -4.13 3.30
N MET A 228 -29.61 -4.76 2.26
CA MET A 228 -30.15 -4.66 0.91
C MET A 228 -31.39 -5.54 0.72
N ALA A 229 -31.46 -6.68 1.42
CA ALA A 229 -32.57 -7.62 1.33
C ALA A 229 -33.86 -7.13 2.03
N ILE A 230 -33.74 -6.25 3.04
CA ILE A 230 -34.89 -5.82 3.87
C ILE A 230 -35.47 -4.48 3.39
N GLY A 231 -34.86 -3.78 2.42
CA GLY A 231 -35.43 -2.51 1.92
C GLY A 231 -35.61 -1.44 3.00
N GLU A 232 -34.88 -1.53 4.13
CA GLU A 232 -34.99 -0.55 5.21
C GLU A 232 -34.47 0.81 4.73
N PRO A 233 -35.27 1.89 4.84
CA PRO A 233 -34.84 3.21 4.44
C PRO A 233 -33.66 3.64 5.32
N VAL A 234 -32.64 4.21 4.68
CA VAL A 234 -31.54 4.88 5.37
C VAL A 234 -32.12 6.06 6.14
N ILE A 235 -32.36 5.87 7.45
CA ILE A 235 -32.74 6.98 8.32
C ILE A 235 -31.53 7.91 8.43
N THR A 236 -31.53 8.97 7.64
CA THR A 236 -30.68 10.13 7.84
C THR A 236 -31.15 10.82 9.11
N ALA A 237 -30.37 10.72 10.18
CA ALA A 237 -30.60 11.50 11.40
C ALA A 237 -30.54 12.99 11.04
N GLY A 238 -31.69 13.67 11.13
CA GLY A 238 -31.77 15.11 10.87
C GLY A 238 -33.14 15.63 10.48
N SER A 239 -34.14 15.47 11.35
CA SER A 239 -35.22 16.47 11.55
C SER A 239 -36.18 15.97 12.64
N GLU A 240 -35.87 16.26 13.91
CA GLU A 240 -36.94 16.39 14.91
C GLU A 240 -37.72 17.65 14.55
N VAL A 241 -38.86 17.46 13.90
CA VAL A 241 -39.90 18.47 13.78
C VAL A 241 -40.62 18.50 15.13
N SER A 242 -40.46 19.61 15.85
CA SER A 242 -41.22 19.95 17.04
C SER A 242 -42.73 19.94 16.71
N PRO A 243 -43.58 19.26 17.49
CA PRO A 243 -45.02 19.44 17.34
C PRO A 243 -45.42 20.80 17.92
N GLU A 244 -46.12 21.60 17.11
CA GLU A 244 -47.01 22.67 17.58
C GLU A 244 -47.94 22.12 18.66
N VAL A 245 -47.96 22.78 19.82
CA VAL A 245 -49.06 22.67 20.78
C VAL A 245 -49.76 24.03 20.78
N THR A 246 -50.90 24.05 20.10
CA THR A 246 -51.98 25.01 20.29
C THR A 246 -52.61 24.80 21.67
N GLY A 247 -52.75 25.89 22.43
CA GLY A 247 -53.39 25.95 23.74
C GLY A 247 -53.06 27.23 24.46
#